data_AF-A0A9D8AWY3-F1
#
_entry.id   AF-A0A9D8AWY3-F1
#
_cell.length_a   1.000
_cell.length_b   1.000
_cell.length_c   1.000
_cell.angle_alpha   90.00
_cell.angle_beta   90.00
_cell.angle_gamma   90.00
#
_symmetry.space_group_name_H-M   'P 1'
#
loop_
_entity.id
_entity.type
_entity.pdbx_description
1 polymer ?
#
loop_
_entity_poly.entity_id
_entity_poly.type
_entity_poly.pdbx_seq_one_letter_code
_entity_poly.pdbx_strand_id
1 'polypeptide(L)'
;MPILDAARRFVCGLWAYLERQRGVPASDSTDFVADLFERFPFTAGARTWLRQNVHVEVVDLSSTGGGGGYHVGRRTVRLNSAQYEAAIHELAHALWEDQRLDRPVRDGLVTAVRRLAEDPDPRWTRVRELAQHYVFGIPTQPGFERGMLLPRHERGTGGGPEGEWNDWEMFAGLASGCMADVRLLPPYVRRYYLRLFEELPPGAPRPESRAPHR
;
A
#
# COMPACT_ATOMS: atom_id res chain seq x y z
N MET A 1 10.10 11.42 14.42
CA MET A 1 8.90 11.33 13.56
C MET A 1 9.30 10.65 12.25
N PRO A 2 9.21 9.31 12.14
CA PRO A 2 9.73 8.57 10.98
C PRO A 2 8.71 8.36 9.84
N ILE A 3 7.40 8.41 10.12
CA ILE A 3 6.32 8.04 9.17
C ILE A 3 6.09 9.12 8.11
N LEU A 4 6.25 10.39 8.46
CA LEU A 4 6.18 11.51 7.52
C LEU A 4 7.34 11.49 6.52
N ASP A 5 8.52 11.02 6.93
CA ASP A 5 9.66 10.81 6.05
C ASP A 5 9.47 9.57 5.16
N ALA A 6 8.79 8.52 5.65
CA ALA A 6 8.48 7.31 4.87
C ALA A 6 7.48 7.60 3.73
N ALA A 7 6.35 8.26 4.01
CA ALA A 7 5.39 8.66 2.97
C ALA A 7 6.01 9.63 1.94
N ARG A 8 6.86 10.54 2.41
CA ARG A 8 7.58 11.51 1.56
C ARG A 8 8.65 10.85 0.69
N ARG A 9 9.42 9.88 1.21
CA ARG A 9 10.40 9.09 0.45
C ARG A 9 9.73 8.11 -0.52
N PHE A 10 8.59 7.55 -0.14
CA PHE A 10 7.82 6.61 -0.96
C PHE A 10 7.28 7.26 -2.24
N VAL A 11 6.61 8.42 -2.13
CA VAL A 11 6.08 9.16 -3.30
C VAL A 11 7.19 9.70 -4.20
N CYS A 12 8.32 10.15 -3.65
CA CYS A 12 9.48 10.57 -4.45
C CYS A 12 10.23 9.38 -5.11
N GLY A 13 10.20 8.20 -4.47
CA GLY A 13 10.82 6.98 -5.00
C GLY A 13 10.09 6.39 -6.21
N LEU A 14 8.77 6.57 -6.29
CA LEU A 14 7.93 6.12 -7.41
C LEU A 14 8.34 6.72 -8.77
N TRP A 15 8.92 7.92 -8.77
CA TRP A 15 9.40 8.60 -9.99
C TRP A 15 10.85 8.22 -10.38
N ALA A 16 11.72 7.90 -9.42
CA ALA A 16 13.10 7.46 -9.69
C ALA A 16 13.19 6.01 -10.23
N TYR A 17 12.07 5.30 -10.20
CA TYR A 17 11.86 3.90 -10.62
C TYR A 17 11.97 3.66 -12.13
N LEU A 18 11.77 4.67 -12.97
CA LEU A 18 11.76 4.48 -14.43
C LEU A 18 13.15 4.26 -15.05
N GLU A 19 14.25 4.40 -14.31
CA GLU A 19 15.60 4.52 -14.90
C GLU A 19 16.63 3.43 -14.55
N ARG A 20 16.38 2.44 -13.69
CA ARG A 20 17.46 1.52 -13.27
C ARG A 20 17.15 0.02 -13.33
N GLN A 21 17.92 -0.69 -14.16
CA GLN A 21 17.92 -2.14 -14.30
C GLN A 21 19.23 -2.78 -13.80
N ARG A 22 19.10 -3.69 -12.82
CA ARG A 22 19.74 -5.03 -12.73
C ARG A 22 19.20 -5.72 -11.47
N GLY A 23 18.84 -7.00 -11.54
CA GLY A 23 18.15 -7.74 -10.46
C GLY A 23 19.06 -8.72 -9.70
N VAL A 24 18.60 -9.14 -8.52
CA VAL A 24 19.21 -10.15 -7.62
C VAL A 24 18.74 -11.57 -8.02
N PRO A 25 19.48 -12.65 -7.66
CA PRO A 25 19.03 -14.03 -7.83
C PRO A 25 17.67 -14.34 -7.17
N ALA A 26 16.89 -15.23 -7.79
CA ALA A 26 15.50 -15.50 -7.42
C ALA A 26 15.28 -16.20 -6.05
N SER A 27 16.30 -16.89 -5.51
CA SER A 27 16.22 -17.60 -4.22
C SER A 27 15.98 -16.63 -3.06
N ASP A 28 16.69 -15.52 -3.05
CA ASP A 28 16.74 -14.63 -1.89
C ASP A 28 15.47 -13.74 -1.81
N SER A 29 14.83 -13.51 -2.96
CA SER A 29 13.51 -12.85 -3.02
C SER A 29 12.41 -13.77 -2.45
N THR A 30 12.53 -15.08 -2.63
CA THR A 30 11.56 -16.06 -2.11
C THR A 30 11.58 -16.12 -0.59
N ASP A 31 12.79 -16.13 0.00
CA ASP A 31 12.97 -16.14 1.45
C ASP A 31 12.42 -14.86 2.11
N PHE A 32 12.65 -13.70 1.49
CA PHE A 32 12.09 -12.43 1.96
C PHE A 32 10.55 -12.45 1.95
N VAL A 33 9.92 -12.91 0.87
CA VAL A 33 8.45 -12.98 0.78
C VAL A 33 7.88 -14.00 1.75
N ALA A 34 8.56 -15.13 1.98
CA ALA A 34 8.15 -16.11 2.99
C ALA A 34 8.16 -15.50 4.40
N ASP A 35 9.24 -14.80 4.76
CA ASP A 35 9.39 -14.11 6.04
C ASP A 35 8.35 -12.97 6.19
N LEU A 36 8.05 -12.20 5.13
CA LEU A 36 6.95 -11.23 5.12
C LEU A 36 5.62 -11.88 5.50
N PHE A 37 5.27 -13.01 4.87
CA PHE A 37 4.01 -13.72 5.11
C PHE A 37 3.93 -14.45 6.46
N GLU A 38 5.06 -14.63 7.13
CA GLU A 38 5.13 -15.14 8.50
C GLU A 38 4.92 -14.00 9.51
N ARG A 39 5.53 -12.83 9.27
CA ARG A 39 5.52 -11.70 10.20
C ARG A 39 4.22 -10.89 10.17
N PHE A 40 3.64 -10.72 9.01
CA PHE A 40 2.48 -9.87 8.81
C PHE A 40 1.20 -10.70 8.63
N PRO A 41 0.05 -10.20 9.11
CA PRO A 41 -1.17 -11.00 9.22
C PRO A 41 -1.89 -11.14 7.87
N PHE A 42 -1.22 -11.57 6.80
CA PHE A 42 -1.90 -11.89 5.55
C PHE A 42 -2.84 -13.09 5.74
N THR A 43 -4.04 -13.00 5.17
CA THR A 43 -4.97 -14.14 5.23
C THR A 43 -4.38 -15.36 4.53
N ALA A 44 -4.82 -16.57 4.93
CA ALA A 44 -4.42 -17.78 4.22
C ALA A 44 -4.78 -17.71 2.71
N GLY A 45 -5.94 -17.14 2.38
CA GLY A 45 -6.39 -16.93 1.01
C GLY A 45 -5.49 -15.96 0.23
N ALA A 46 -5.14 -14.82 0.82
CA ALA A 46 -4.26 -13.83 0.19
C ALA A 46 -2.86 -14.40 -0.05
N ARG A 47 -2.28 -15.09 0.93
CA ARG A 47 -0.94 -15.71 0.79
C ARG A 47 -0.91 -16.72 -0.36
N THR A 48 -1.92 -17.58 -0.44
CA THR A 48 -2.03 -18.56 -1.53
C THR A 48 -2.17 -17.86 -2.88
N TRP A 49 -3.08 -16.89 -2.98
CA TRP A 49 -3.32 -16.18 -4.23
C TRP A 49 -2.08 -15.41 -4.71
N LEU A 50 -1.42 -14.66 -3.82
CA LEU A 50 -0.23 -13.88 -4.15
C LEU A 50 0.91 -14.79 -4.63
N ARG A 51 1.17 -15.92 -3.95
CA ARG A 51 2.21 -16.88 -4.38
C ARG A 51 1.94 -17.50 -5.75
N GLN A 52 0.67 -17.70 -6.11
CA GLN A 52 0.28 -18.35 -7.36
C GLN A 52 0.18 -17.38 -8.53
N ASN A 53 -0.12 -16.10 -8.26
CA ASN A 53 -0.48 -15.15 -9.31
C ASN A 53 0.50 -14.00 -9.45
N VAL A 54 1.36 -13.74 -8.47
CA VAL A 54 2.25 -12.57 -8.44
C VAL A 54 3.70 -13.03 -8.37
N HIS A 55 4.51 -12.57 -9.32
CA HIS A 55 5.96 -12.70 -9.26
C HIS A 55 6.56 -11.55 -8.47
N VAL A 56 7.48 -11.82 -7.53
CA VAL A 56 8.16 -10.79 -6.75
C VAL A 56 9.64 -10.77 -7.09
N GLU A 57 10.13 -9.60 -7.49
CA GLU A 57 11.55 -9.32 -7.74
C GLU A 57 12.05 -8.31 -6.71
N VAL A 58 13.20 -8.58 -6.08
CA VAL A 58 13.91 -7.57 -5.28
C VAL A 58 15.19 -7.15 -6.00
N VAL A 59 15.38 -5.84 -6.18
CA VAL A 59 16.50 -5.27 -6.94
C VAL A 59 17.80 -5.26 -6.13
N ASP A 60 17.75 -4.87 -4.85
CA ASP A 60 18.91 -4.86 -3.97
C ASP A 60 18.49 -5.15 -2.52
N LEU A 61 18.75 -6.36 -2.04
CA LEU A 61 18.40 -6.80 -0.69
C LEU A 61 19.17 -6.07 0.43
N SER A 62 20.31 -5.45 0.10
CA SER A 62 21.17 -4.76 1.06
C SER A 62 20.86 -3.28 1.19
N SER A 63 20.10 -2.72 0.25
CA SER A 63 19.68 -1.33 0.25
C SER A 63 18.67 -1.07 1.37
N THR A 64 18.79 0.08 2.02
CA THR A 64 17.79 0.63 2.95
C THR A 64 16.81 1.57 2.24
N GLY A 65 16.91 1.68 0.91
CA GLY A 65 16.04 2.51 0.09
C GLY A 65 14.75 1.79 -0.26
N GLY A 66 13.62 2.38 0.09
CA GLY A 66 12.30 1.81 -0.17
C GLY A 66 11.76 1.96 -1.58
N GLY A 67 10.49 1.60 -1.71
CA GLY A 67 9.69 1.74 -2.93
C GLY A 67 9.73 0.51 -3.83
N GLY A 68 8.92 0.58 -4.86
CA GLY A 68 8.76 -0.47 -5.84
C GLY A 68 7.72 -0.07 -6.87
N GLY A 69 7.21 -1.07 -7.57
CA GLY A 69 6.05 -0.92 -8.43
C GLY A 69 5.44 -2.27 -8.76
N TYR A 70 4.13 -2.28 -8.95
CA TYR A 70 3.38 -3.42 -9.47
C TYR A 70 3.04 -3.25 -10.96
N HIS A 71 3.45 -4.22 -11.77
CA HIS A 71 3.18 -4.27 -13.20
C HIS A 71 1.97 -5.15 -13.51
N VAL A 72 0.78 -4.53 -13.67
CA VAL A 72 -0.50 -5.22 -13.90
C VAL A 72 -0.42 -6.31 -14.98
N GLY A 73 0.05 -5.96 -16.18
CA GLY A 73 0.06 -6.90 -17.32
C GLY A 73 1.00 -8.11 -17.16
N ARG A 74 2.00 -8.00 -16.28
CA ARG A 74 2.95 -9.10 -15.98
C ARG A 74 2.68 -9.77 -14.64
N ARG A 75 1.79 -9.19 -13.83
CA ARG A 75 1.57 -9.53 -12.42
C ARG A 75 2.89 -9.62 -11.64
N THR A 76 3.75 -8.62 -11.84
CA THR A 76 5.07 -8.59 -11.20
C THR A 76 5.14 -7.43 -10.21
N VAL A 77 5.42 -7.73 -8.96
CA VAL A 77 5.86 -6.75 -7.96
C VAL A 77 7.39 -6.67 -8.04
N ARG A 78 7.90 -5.47 -8.28
CA ARG A 78 9.33 -5.19 -8.26
C ARG A 78 9.63 -4.24 -7.12
N LEU A 79 10.47 -4.68 -6.19
CA LEU A 79 10.88 -3.93 -5.01
C LEU A 79 12.30 -3.42 -5.17
N ASN A 80 12.55 -2.18 -4.76
CA ASN A 80 13.91 -1.65 -4.76
C ASN A 80 14.79 -2.36 -3.71
N SER A 81 14.19 -2.77 -2.59
CA SER A 81 14.88 -3.44 -1.49
C SER A 81 13.96 -4.38 -0.69
N ALA A 82 14.50 -5.03 0.34
CA ALA A 82 13.77 -5.87 1.30
C ALA A 82 13.03 -5.05 2.38
N GLN A 83 12.46 -3.89 2.04
CA GLN A 83 11.65 -3.10 2.97
C GLN A 83 10.22 -3.64 3.03
N TYR A 84 9.77 -4.08 4.22
CA TYR A 84 8.44 -4.65 4.39
C TYR A 84 7.31 -3.68 4.04
N GLU A 85 7.45 -2.39 4.35
CA GLU A 85 6.44 -1.38 4.04
C GLU A 85 6.17 -1.28 2.53
N ALA A 86 7.24 -1.24 1.73
CA ALA A 86 7.14 -1.25 0.27
C ALA A 86 6.55 -2.58 -0.23
N ALA A 87 6.99 -3.71 0.31
CA ALA A 87 6.44 -5.01 -0.08
C ALA A 87 4.93 -5.12 0.20
N ILE A 88 4.47 -4.66 1.37
CA ILE A 88 3.04 -4.62 1.73
C ILE A 88 2.29 -3.71 0.75
N HIS A 89 2.85 -2.55 0.42
CA HIS A 89 2.27 -1.61 -0.53
C HIS A 89 2.07 -2.26 -1.91
N GLU A 90 3.14 -2.79 -2.50
CA GLU A 90 3.08 -3.33 -3.86
C GLU A 90 2.23 -4.60 -3.96
N LEU A 91 2.26 -5.47 -2.94
CA LEU A 91 1.38 -6.64 -2.91
C LEU A 91 -0.09 -6.25 -2.72
N ALA A 92 -0.37 -5.14 -2.02
CA ALA A 92 -1.71 -4.60 -1.89
C ALA A 92 -2.23 -4.09 -3.25
N HIS A 93 -1.39 -3.45 -4.09
CA HIS A 93 -1.76 -3.11 -5.45
C HIS A 93 -2.22 -4.34 -6.25
N ALA A 94 -1.47 -5.44 -6.16
CA ALA A 94 -1.77 -6.66 -6.91
C ALA A 94 -3.14 -7.25 -6.56
N LEU A 95 -3.49 -7.29 -5.27
CA LEU A 95 -4.78 -7.82 -4.83
C LEU A 95 -5.93 -6.82 -5.01
N TRP A 96 -5.66 -5.51 -4.94
CA TRP A 96 -6.66 -4.49 -5.20
C TRP A 96 -7.05 -4.41 -6.67
N GLU A 97 -6.12 -4.71 -7.58
CA GLU A 97 -6.34 -4.66 -9.03
C GLU A 97 -7.59 -5.43 -9.48
N ASP A 98 -7.83 -6.62 -8.92
CA ASP A 98 -9.03 -7.39 -9.25
C ASP A 98 -10.30 -6.80 -8.61
N GLN A 99 -10.19 -6.23 -7.40
CA GLN A 99 -11.34 -5.70 -6.66
C GLN A 99 -11.83 -4.36 -7.20
N ARG A 100 -10.89 -3.51 -7.65
CA ARG A 100 -11.20 -2.16 -8.15
C ARG A 100 -11.97 -2.15 -9.46
N LEU A 101 -12.05 -3.28 -10.16
CA LEU A 101 -12.87 -3.45 -11.37
C LEU A 101 -14.37 -3.34 -11.05
N ASP A 102 -14.77 -3.68 -9.82
CA ASP A 102 -16.09 -3.40 -9.31
C ASP A 102 -16.19 -1.91 -8.91
N ARG A 103 -16.87 -1.13 -9.76
CA ARG A 103 -17.06 0.32 -9.59
C ARG A 103 -17.63 0.66 -8.21
N PRO A 104 -18.78 0.11 -7.77
CA PRO A 104 -19.30 0.32 -6.42
C PRO A 104 -18.31 0.06 -5.28
N VAL A 105 -17.54 -1.03 -5.35
CA VAL A 105 -16.55 -1.36 -4.30
C VAL A 105 -15.47 -0.28 -4.25
N ARG A 106 -14.93 0.07 -5.40
CA ARG A 106 -13.85 1.06 -5.52
C ARG A 106 -14.28 2.47 -5.13
N ASP A 107 -15.44 2.93 -5.58
CA ASP A 107 -15.96 4.25 -5.25
C ASP A 107 -16.37 4.33 -3.77
N GLY A 108 -16.81 3.20 -3.20
CA GLY A 108 -17.01 3.03 -1.78
C GLY A 108 -15.71 3.20 -0.98
N LEU A 109 -14.58 2.65 -1.45
CA LEU A 109 -13.28 2.85 -0.80
C LEU A 109 -12.91 4.33 -0.80
N VAL A 110 -12.98 5.01 -1.94
CA VAL A 110 -12.66 6.46 -2.03
C VAL A 110 -13.54 7.27 -1.08
N THR A 111 -14.83 6.96 -1.03
CA THR A 111 -15.77 7.60 -0.09
C THR A 111 -15.36 7.36 1.37
N ALA A 112 -14.98 6.12 1.71
CA ALA A 112 -14.52 5.77 3.05
C ALA A 112 -13.21 6.47 3.43
N VAL A 113 -12.25 6.60 2.51
CA VAL A 113 -10.98 7.31 2.73
C VAL A 113 -11.21 8.81 2.92
N ARG A 114 -12.10 9.42 2.12
CA ARG A 114 -12.50 10.82 2.31
C ARG A 114 -13.12 11.06 3.68
N ARG A 115 -14.01 10.16 4.11
CA ARG A 115 -14.56 10.21 5.47
C ARG A 115 -13.46 10.07 6.53
N LEU A 116 -12.50 9.15 6.34
CA LEU A 116 -11.39 8.95 7.28
C LEU A 116 -10.52 10.20 7.42
N ALA A 117 -10.27 10.93 6.33
CA ALA A 117 -9.48 12.17 6.35
C ALA A 117 -10.08 13.26 7.26
N GLU A 118 -11.38 13.20 7.51
CA GLU A 118 -12.12 14.15 8.34
C GLU A 118 -12.59 13.56 9.68
N ASP A 119 -12.32 12.27 9.94
CA ASP A 119 -12.82 11.57 11.12
C ASP A 119 -12.14 12.11 12.41
N PRO A 120 -12.87 12.73 13.35
CA PRO A 120 -12.25 13.37 14.51
C PRO A 120 -11.72 12.38 15.55
N ASP A 121 -12.08 11.09 15.47
CA ASP A 121 -11.75 10.11 16.49
C ASP A 121 -10.21 9.96 16.65
N PRO A 122 -9.66 10.23 17.85
CA PRO A 122 -8.22 10.23 18.06
C PRO A 122 -7.59 8.84 17.87
N ARG A 123 -8.37 7.75 17.94
CA ARG A 123 -7.88 6.39 17.68
C ARG A 123 -7.30 6.24 16.27
N TRP A 124 -7.79 7.04 15.32
CA TRP A 124 -7.42 6.96 13.90
C TRP A 124 -6.39 8.00 13.48
N THR A 125 -5.81 8.77 14.41
CA THR A 125 -4.94 9.92 14.10
C THR A 125 -3.88 9.62 13.04
N ARG A 126 -3.15 8.50 13.16
CA ARG A 126 -2.10 8.10 12.20
C ARG A 126 -2.65 7.86 10.79
N VAL A 127 -3.70 7.05 10.66
CA VAL A 127 -4.26 6.71 9.34
C VAL A 127 -5.10 7.83 8.75
N ARG A 128 -5.68 8.69 9.60
CA ARG A 128 -6.33 9.94 9.21
C ARG A 128 -5.35 10.90 8.57
N GLU A 129 -4.17 11.09 9.16
CA GLU A 129 -3.12 11.96 8.59
C GLU A 129 -2.72 11.48 7.18
N LEU A 130 -2.53 10.17 6.99
CA LEU A 130 -2.31 9.62 5.65
C LEU A 130 -3.49 9.88 4.70
N ALA A 131 -4.72 9.64 5.15
CA ALA A 131 -5.91 9.91 4.35
C ALA A 131 -6.03 11.41 3.97
N GLN A 132 -5.67 12.33 4.87
CA GLN A 132 -5.62 13.76 4.59
C GLN A 132 -4.62 14.08 3.48
N HIS A 133 -3.43 13.48 3.52
CA HIS A 133 -2.46 13.64 2.43
C HIS A 133 -3.02 13.12 1.10
N TYR A 134 -3.68 11.97 1.07
CA TYR A 134 -4.28 11.45 -0.16
C TYR A 134 -5.43 12.32 -0.69
N VAL A 135 -6.25 12.90 0.19
CA VAL A 135 -7.46 13.63 -0.21
C VAL A 135 -7.16 15.10 -0.51
N PHE A 136 -6.31 15.74 0.29
CA PHE A 136 -6.06 17.18 0.23
C PHE A 136 -4.67 17.53 -0.30
N GLY A 137 -3.78 16.54 -0.41
CA GLY A 137 -2.40 16.76 -0.81
C GLY A 137 -1.51 17.24 0.31
N ILE A 138 -0.24 17.44 -0.06
CA ILE A 138 0.77 18.05 0.80
C ILE A 138 1.25 19.31 0.06
N PRO A 139 0.86 20.52 0.48
CA PRO A 139 1.16 21.75 -0.26
C PRO A 139 2.65 21.97 -0.55
N THR A 140 3.52 21.45 0.31
CA THR A 140 4.97 21.57 0.20
C THR A 140 5.63 20.44 -0.61
N GLN A 141 4.86 19.54 -1.22
CA GLN A 141 5.37 18.38 -1.94
C GLN A 141 5.06 18.47 -3.43
N PRO A 142 6.07 18.75 -4.28
CA PRO A 142 5.92 18.80 -5.72
C PRO A 142 5.27 17.55 -6.30
N GLY A 143 4.24 17.74 -7.14
CA GLY A 143 3.49 16.64 -7.77
C GLY A 143 2.44 15.97 -6.87
N PHE A 144 2.29 16.43 -5.63
CA PHE A 144 1.34 15.90 -4.66
C PHE A 144 0.53 16.98 -3.93
N GLU A 145 0.58 18.22 -4.41
CA GLU A 145 -0.02 19.40 -3.79
C GLU A 145 -1.55 19.33 -3.77
N ARG A 146 -2.14 18.51 -4.64
CA ARG A 146 -3.60 18.32 -4.79
C ARG A 146 -4.07 16.92 -4.37
N GLY A 147 -3.20 16.15 -3.72
CA GLY A 147 -3.46 14.79 -3.31
C GLY A 147 -3.47 13.82 -4.49
N MET A 148 -4.20 12.73 -4.33
CA MET A 148 -4.29 11.61 -5.27
C MET A 148 -5.38 11.83 -6.34
N LEU A 149 -5.66 13.07 -6.73
CA LEU A 149 -6.53 13.33 -7.88
C LEU A 149 -5.78 12.96 -9.16
N LEU A 150 -6.37 12.10 -9.99
CA LEU A 150 -5.81 11.75 -11.28
C LEU A 150 -5.80 12.97 -12.21
N PRO A 151 -4.75 13.11 -13.04
CA PRO A 151 -4.72 14.14 -14.06
C PRO A 151 -5.86 13.92 -15.08
N ARG A 152 -6.27 14.99 -15.77
CA ARG A 152 -7.44 14.96 -16.67
C ARG A 152 -7.40 13.85 -17.71
N HIS A 153 -6.23 13.50 -18.22
CA HIS A 153 -6.06 12.48 -19.26
C HIS A 153 -6.19 11.04 -18.74
N GLU A 154 -6.20 10.84 -17.42
CA GLU A 154 -6.38 9.55 -16.75
C GLU A 154 -7.78 9.40 -16.13
N ARG A 155 -8.70 10.36 -16.36
CA ARG A 155 -10.06 10.27 -15.82
C ARG A 155 -10.76 9.01 -16.30
N GLY A 156 -11.49 8.37 -15.39
CA GLY A 156 -12.17 7.11 -15.65
C GLY A 156 -11.36 5.87 -15.26
N THR A 157 -10.07 5.96 -14.97
CA THR A 157 -9.26 4.81 -14.52
C THR A 157 -9.21 4.68 -13.00
N GLY A 158 -9.45 5.77 -12.27
CA GLY A 158 -9.49 5.83 -10.81
C GLY A 158 -10.88 5.58 -10.21
N GLY A 159 -11.07 5.95 -8.93
CA GLY A 159 -12.32 5.89 -8.18
C GLY A 159 -13.00 7.23 -7.90
N GLY A 160 -14.26 7.19 -7.44
CA GLY A 160 -15.15 8.35 -7.29
C GLY A 160 -16.21 8.43 -8.40
N PRO A 161 -17.12 9.43 -8.38
CA PRO A 161 -18.31 9.47 -9.24
C PRO A 161 -18.03 9.36 -10.74
N GLU A 162 -16.84 9.79 -11.18
CA GLU A 162 -16.38 9.70 -12.58
C GLU A 162 -15.04 8.93 -12.71
N GLY A 163 -14.60 8.24 -11.66
CA GLY A 163 -13.32 7.53 -11.63
C GLY A 163 -12.08 8.42 -11.66
N GLU A 164 -12.06 9.47 -10.84
CA GLU A 164 -11.04 10.54 -10.87
C GLU A 164 -9.95 10.44 -9.80
N TRP A 165 -10.09 9.58 -8.78
CA TRP A 165 -9.13 9.46 -7.68
C TRP A 165 -8.23 8.25 -7.86
N ASN A 166 -6.95 8.36 -7.54
CA ASN A 166 -6.03 7.24 -7.51
C ASN A 166 -6.30 6.36 -6.28
N ASP A 167 -7.36 5.57 -6.36
CA ASP A 167 -7.74 4.59 -5.33
C ASP A 167 -6.68 3.49 -5.16
N TRP A 168 -5.82 3.28 -6.17
CA TRP A 168 -4.75 2.29 -6.10
C TRP A 168 -3.79 2.60 -4.96
N GLU A 169 -3.29 3.83 -4.99
CA GLU A 169 -2.36 4.36 -4.00
C GLU A 169 -3.03 4.58 -2.65
N MET A 170 -4.31 4.97 -2.62
CA MET A 170 -5.06 5.06 -1.38
C MET A 170 -5.17 3.70 -0.67
N PHE A 171 -5.47 2.64 -1.43
CA PHE A 171 -5.58 1.29 -0.88
C PHE A 171 -4.22 0.78 -0.38
N ALA A 172 -3.22 0.79 -1.26
CA ALA A 172 -1.89 0.27 -0.94
C ALA A 172 -1.17 1.10 0.12
N GLY A 173 -1.36 2.42 0.09
CA GLY A 173 -0.82 3.38 1.05
C GLY A 173 -1.37 3.21 2.45
N LEU A 174 -2.68 2.95 2.61
CA LEU A 174 -3.25 2.65 3.92
C LEU A 174 -2.82 1.26 4.42
N ALA A 175 -2.72 0.24 3.54
CA ALA A 175 -2.22 -1.09 3.91
C ALA A 175 -0.78 -1.04 4.48
N SER A 176 0.11 -0.32 3.78
CA SER A 176 1.51 -0.15 4.18
C SER A 176 1.65 0.81 5.37
N GLY A 177 0.91 1.92 5.39
CA GLY A 177 0.93 2.90 6.47
C GLY A 177 0.45 2.36 7.82
N CYS A 178 -0.39 1.31 7.82
CA CYS A 178 -0.75 0.56 9.02
C CYS A 178 0.11 -0.69 9.26
N MET A 179 1.12 -0.95 8.43
CA MET A 179 1.98 -2.15 8.47
C MET A 179 1.15 -3.43 8.53
N ALA A 180 0.12 -3.53 7.68
CA ALA A 180 -0.87 -4.61 7.63
C ALA A 180 -1.73 -4.80 8.90
N ASP A 181 -1.69 -3.88 9.87
CA ASP A 181 -2.52 -3.95 11.08
C ASP A 181 -3.87 -3.26 10.88
N VAL A 182 -4.85 -4.02 10.39
CA VAL A 182 -6.18 -3.50 10.07
C VAL A 182 -6.98 -3.01 11.29
N ARG A 183 -6.51 -3.29 12.52
CA ARG A 183 -7.10 -2.73 13.76
C ARG A 183 -6.92 -1.21 13.84
N LEU A 184 -5.91 -0.67 13.17
CA LEU A 184 -5.63 0.76 13.09
C LEU A 184 -6.60 1.49 12.13
N LEU A 185 -7.43 0.77 11.39
CA LEU A 185 -8.43 1.33 10.50
C LEU A 185 -9.81 1.31 11.17
N PRO A 186 -10.65 2.35 10.95
CA PRO A 186 -12.03 2.33 11.38
C PRO A 186 -12.81 1.24 10.63
N PRO A 187 -13.90 0.68 11.21
CA PRO A 187 -14.65 -0.43 10.61
C PRO A 187 -15.10 -0.20 9.15
N TYR A 188 -15.48 1.05 8.81
CA TYR A 188 -15.96 1.39 7.48
C TYR A 188 -14.85 1.41 6.40
N VAL A 189 -13.58 1.55 6.77
CA VAL A 189 -12.41 1.39 5.89
C VAL A 189 -11.86 -0.03 5.98
N ARG A 190 -11.81 -0.60 7.20
CA ARG A 190 -11.27 -1.93 7.49
C ARG A 190 -11.82 -3.02 6.58
N ARG A 191 -13.13 -2.98 6.30
CA ARG A 191 -13.82 -4.00 5.48
C ARG A 191 -13.17 -4.25 4.11
N TYR A 192 -12.50 -3.26 3.52
CA TYR A 192 -11.82 -3.40 2.22
C TYR A 192 -10.55 -4.25 2.29
N TYR A 193 -9.98 -4.42 3.48
CA TYR A 193 -8.71 -5.12 3.71
C TYR A 193 -8.87 -6.54 4.23
N LEU A 194 -10.07 -6.96 4.63
CA LEU A 194 -10.30 -8.26 5.28
C LEU A 194 -10.06 -9.47 4.37
N ARG A 195 -9.99 -9.27 3.05
CA ARG A 195 -9.51 -10.32 2.12
C ARG A 195 -7.99 -10.43 2.12
N LEU A 196 -7.28 -9.34 2.37
CA LEU A 196 -5.83 -9.24 2.33
C LEU A 196 -5.21 -9.61 3.68
N PHE A 197 -5.74 -9.08 4.77
CA PHE A 197 -5.21 -9.25 6.12
C PHE A 197 -6.25 -9.80 7.10
N GLU A 198 -5.77 -10.64 8.01
CA GLU A 198 -6.49 -11.10 9.19
C GLU A 198 -6.60 -9.95 10.21
N GLU A 199 -7.76 -9.85 10.86
CA GLU A 199 -7.89 -8.99 12.03
C GLU A 199 -7.30 -9.70 13.25
N LEU A 200 -6.20 -9.17 13.77
CA LEU A 200 -5.54 -9.70 14.96
C LEU A 200 -6.41 -9.51 16.23
N PRO A 201 -6.28 -10.37 17.25
CA PRO A 201 -6.93 -10.15 18.54
C PRO A 201 -6.51 -8.80 19.17
N PRO A 202 -7.37 -8.14 19.97
CA PRO A 202 -7.05 -6.82 20.57
C PRO A 202 -5.75 -6.77 21.39
N GLY A 203 -5.38 -7.87 22.06
CA GLY A 203 -4.15 -7.97 22.85
C GLY A 203 -2.91 -8.44 22.08
N ALA A 204 -3.03 -8.80 20.81
CA ALA A 204 -1.89 -9.23 20.02
C ALA A 204 -0.93 -8.05 19.78
N PRO A 205 0.39 -8.25 19.87
CA PRO A 205 1.35 -7.19 19.58
C PRO A 205 1.23 -6.72 18.13
N ARG A 206 1.62 -5.47 17.87
CA ARG A 206 1.56 -4.89 16.53
C ARG A 206 2.55 -5.59 15.60
N PRO A 207 2.19 -5.91 14.35
CA PRO A 207 3.12 -6.47 13.36
C PRO A 207 4.41 -5.65 13.23
N GLU A 208 4.27 -4.31 13.19
CA GLU A 208 5.39 -3.36 13.13
C GLU A 208 6.43 -3.57 14.25
N SER A 209 6.02 -3.96 15.46
CA SER A 209 6.93 -4.17 16.59
C SER A 209 7.78 -5.44 16.50
N ARG A 210 7.43 -6.36 15.59
CA ARG A 210 8.09 -7.66 15.39
C ARG A 210 8.94 -7.69 14.12
N ALA A 211 8.79 -6.69 13.26
CA ALA A 211 9.56 -6.58 12.03
C ALA A 211 10.87 -5.83 12.35
N PRO A 212 12.05 -6.39 12.02
CA PRO A 212 13.26 -5.59 12.05
C PRO A 212 13.08 -4.43 11.06
N HIS A 213 13.36 -3.20 11.49
CA HIS A 213 13.46 -2.08 10.56
C HIS A 213 14.63 -2.41 9.61
N ARG A 214 14.30 -2.74 8.36
CA ARG A 214 15.25 -2.96 7.26
C ARG A 214 15.18 -1.79 6.31
#